data_AF-A0A931G7X3-F1
#
_entry.id   AF-A0A931G7X3-F1
#
_cell.length_a   1.000
_cell.length_b   1.000
_cell.length_c   1.000
_cell.angle_alpha   90.00
_cell.angle_beta   90.00
_cell.angle_gamma   90.00
#
_symmetry.space_group_name_H-M   'P 1'
#
loop_
_entity.id
_entity.type
_entity.pdbx_description
1 polymer ?
#
loop_
_entity_poly.entity_id
_entity_poly.type
_entity_poly.pdbx_seq_one_letter_code
_entity_poly.pdbx_strand_id
1 'polypeptide(L)'
;LGRLLKTLDPDKKTGDLVVPGNVPYKKPTAAKGVPFIDVTDDCTACGICVAVCPVDAIDEDDGYCTLDDICIHCCACIKACPESARIMKDGPFKDTAAKLHQTCGVRKEPETFFAQTQK
;
A
#
# COMPACT_ATOMS: atom_id res chain seq x y z
N LEU A 1 9.29 -21.23 -4.58
CA LEU A 1 10.00 -20.38 -3.58
C LEU A 1 10.29 -21.06 -2.23
N GLY A 2 9.67 -22.18 -1.85
CA GLY A 2 9.84 -22.78 -0.50
C GLY A 2 11.01 -23.75 -0.27
N ARG A 3 11.98 -23.91 -1.19
CA ARG A 3 13.09 -24.88 -1.03
C ARG A 3 14.26 -24.31 -0.22
N LEU A 4 14.53 -23.01 -0.36
CA LEU A 4 15.62 -22.29 0.33
C LEU A 4 15.35 -22.06 1.83
N LEU A 5 14.09 -21.88 2.24
CA LEU A 5 13.74 -21.74 3.65
C LEU A 5 14.02 -23.02 4.46
N LYS A 6 13.98 -24.20 3.81
CA LYS A 6 14.25 -25.49 4.48
C LYS A 6 15.73 -25.70 4.82
N THR A 7 16.62 -24.96 4.17
CA THR A 7 18.08 -25.06 4.38
C THR A 7 18.60 -23.98 5.32
N LEU A 8 17.75 -23.04 5.73
CA LEU A 8 18.10 -22.03 6.71
C LEU A 8 17.86 -22.60 8.11
N ASP A 9 18.87 -22.53 8.94
CA ASP A 9 18.74 -22.77 10.37
C ASP A 9 17.94 -21.61 10.98
N PRO A 10 16.73 -21.85 11.51
CA PRO A 10 15.88 -20.80 12.07
C PRO A 10 16.48 -20.12 13.31
N ASP A 11 17.43 -20.78 13.97
CA ASP A 11 18.10 -20.28 15.17
C ASP A 11 19.44 -19.59 14.85
N LYS A 12 19.89 -19.66 13.59
CA LYS A 12 21.11 -18.99 13.14
C LYS A 12 20.88 -17.48 13.07
N LYS A 13 21.18 -16.80 14.18
CA LYS A 13 21.18 -15.35 14.26
C LYS A 13 22.20 -14.79 13.27
N THR A 14 21.74 -13.96 12.34
CA THR A 14 22.60 -13.03 11.62
C THR A 14 23.18 -12.03 12.61
N GLY A 15 24.40 -11.53 12.36
CA GLY A 15 25.01 -10.50 13.19
C GLY A 15 24.20 -9.19 13.21
N ASP A 16 24.64 -8.24 14.03
CA ASP A 16 23.93 -6.96 14.19
C ASP A 16 23.97 -6.15 12.87
N LEU A 17 22.81 -5.67 12.44
CA LEU A 17 22.65 -4.87 11.22
C LEU A 17 22.43 -3.39 11.59
N VAL A 18 23.41 -2.54 11.25
CA VAL A 18 23.30 -1.10 11.46
C VAL A 18 22.74 -0.45 10.20
N VAL A 19 21.45 -0.09 10.23
CA VAL A 19 20.76 0.62 9.14
C VAL A 19 20.53 2.07 9.54
N PRO A 20 20.91 3.07 8.72
CA PRO A 20 20.62 4.47 8.99
C PRO A 20 19.11 4.73 9.13
N GLY A 21 18.71 5.50 10.15
CA GLY A 21 17.31 5.88 10.36
C GLY A 21 17.03 6.35 11.78
N ASN A 22 15.82 6.86 12.00
CA ASN A 22 15.37 7.24 13.34
C ASN A 22 14.85 6.02 14.09
N VAL A 23 15.46 5.74 15.26
CA VAL A 23 15.02 4.71 16.20
C VAL A 23 14.57 5.37 17.52
N PRO A 24 13.46 4.93 18.13
CA PRO A 24 12.58 3.84 17.71
C PRO A 24 11.72 4.19 16.48
N TYR A 25 11.37 3.18 15.67
CA TYR A 25 10.45 3.36 14.55
C TYR A 25 9.07 3.83 15.04
N LYS A 26 8.39 4.62 14.20
CA LYS A 26 7.02 5.04 14.49
C LYS A 26 6.13 3.81 14.62
N LYS A 27 5.34 3.75 15.69
CA LYS A 27 4.34 2.70 15.86
C LYS A 27 3.32 2.80 14.73
N PRO A 28 2.89 1.67 14.13
CA PRO A 28 1.86 1.71 13.10
C PRO A 28 0.58 2.29 13.71
N THR A 29 0.12 3.41 13.16
CA THR A 29 -1.22 3.93 13.40
C THR A 29 -2.17 3.15 12.49
N ALA A 30 -3.27 2.64 13.03
CA ALA A 30 -4.24 1.92 12.23
C ALA A 30 -4.79 2.83 11.12
N ALA A 31 -4.44 2.54 9.87
CA ALA A 31 -4.99 3.18 8.68
C ALA A 31 -6.25 2.44 8.17
N LYS A 32 -6.84 1.56 8.99
CA LYS A 32 -8.06 0.84 8.64
C LYS A 32 -9.25 1.79 8.70
N GLY A 33 -10.17 1.66 7.75
CA GLY A 33 -11.40 2.45 7.73
C GLY A 33 -11.18 3.92 7.36
N VAL A 34 -10.05 4.27 6.76
CA VAL A 34 -9.82 5.64 6.26
C VAL A 34 -10.46 5.76 4.88
N PRO A 35 -11.41 6.69 4.67
CA PRO A 35 -12.02 6.91 3.37
C PRO A 35 -11.00 7.18 2.28
N PHE A 36 -10.99 6.35 1.23
CA PHE A 36 -9.94 6.37 0.22
C PHE A 36 -10.41 6.74 -1.20
N ILE A 37 -11.63 6.34 -1.57
CA ILE A 37 -12.10 6.44 -2.96
C ILE A 37 -13.42 7.19 -2.99
N ASP A 38 -13.54 8.12 -3.94
CA ASP A 38 -14.81 8.70 -4.37
C ASP A 38 -15.17 8.17 -5.77
N VAL A 39 -16.46 8.07 -6.05
CA VAL A 39 -17.02 7.68 -7.35
C VAL A 39 -17.69 8.91 -7.96
N THR A 40 -17.28 9.30 -9.17
CA THR A 40 -17.86 10.44 -9.90
C THR A 40 -19.13 10.02 -10.65
N ASP A 41 -19.87 11.01 -11.13
CA ASP A 41 -21.06 10.82 -11.96
C ASP A 41 -20.76 10.19 -13.34
N ASP A 42 -19.48 10.04 -13.72
CA ASP A 42 -19.05 9.35 -14.94
C ASP A 42 -19.17 7.82 -14.82
N CYS A 43 -19.56 7.31 -13.65
CA CYS A 43 -19.71 5.88 -13.43
C CYS A 43 -20.86 5.29 -14.26
N THR A 44 -20.52 4.37 -15.16
CA THR A 44 -21.49 3.66 -16.02
C THR A 44 -22.01 2.35 -15.43
N ALA A 45 -21.72 2.07 -14.16
CA ALA A 45 -22.08 0.81 -13.50
C ALA A 45 -21.58 -0.46 -14.23
N CYS A 46 -20.39 -0.40 -14.84
CA CYS A 46 -19.86 -1.51 -15.65
C CYS A 46 -19.35 -2.73 -14.85
N GLY A 47 -19.24 -2.63 -13.52
CA GLY A 47 -18.82 -3.74 -12.65
C GLY A 47 -17.33 -4.15 -12.71
N ILE A 48 -16.51 -3.58 -13.60
CA ILE A 48 -15.09 -3.95 -13.75
C ILE A 48 -14.31 -3.78 -12.44
N CYS A 49 -14.63 -2.72 -11.68
CA CYS A 49 -13.98 -2.44 -10.41
C CYS A 49 -14.16 -3.57 -9.38
N VAL A 50 -15.35 -4.21 -9.36
CA VAL A 50 -15.67 -5.34 -8.49
C VAL A 50 -14.81 -6.54 -8.85
N ALA A 51 -14.75 -6.89 -10.14
CA ALA A 51 -14.01 -8.04 -10.63
C ALA A 51 -12.49 -7.97 -10.36
N VAL A 52 -11.91 -6.78 -10.26
CA VAL A 52 -10.46 -6.59 -10.00
C VAL A 52 -10.13 -6.41 -8.51
N CYS A 53 -11.12 -6.31 -7.63
CA CYS A 53 -10.87 -6.07 -6.21
C CYS A 53 -10.48 -7.39 -5.52
N PRO A 54 -9.25 -7.54 -5.00
CA PRO A 54 -8.79 -8.82 -4.43
C PRO A 54 -9.39 -9.12 -3.04
N VAL A 55 -10.16 -8.20 -2.50
CA VAL A 55 -10.73 -8.24 -1.13
C VAL A 55 -12.22 -7.89 -1.11
N ASP A 56 -12.86 -7.84 -2.28
CA ASP A 56 -14.29 -7.59 -2.42
C ASP A 56 -14.79 -6.33 -1.69
N ALA A 57 -14.00 -5.26 -1.71
CA ALA A 57 -14.26 -4.01 -1.00
C ALA A 57 -15.19 -3.04 -1.73
N ILE A 58 -16.04 -3.50 -2.65
CA ILE A 58 -16.89 -2.65 -3.47
C ILE A 58 -18.33 -3.13 -3.37
N ASP A 59 -19.22 -2.23 -2.96
CA ASP A 59 -20.64 -2.50 -2.82
C ASP A 59 -21.36 -2.08 -4.12
N GLU A 60 -21.76 -3.05 -4.94
CA GLU A 60 -22.46 -2.79 -6.21
C GLU A 60 -23.91 -2.34 -6.03
N ASP A 61 -24.54 -2.70 -4.91
CA ASP A 61 -25.93 -2.33 -4.60
C ASP A 61 -26.01 -0.90 -4.05
N ASP A 62 -24.94 -0.42 -3.39
CA ASP A 62 -24.79 0.95 -2.92
C ASP A 62 -23.90 1.79 -3.86
N GLY A 63 -24.28 1.89 -5.13
CA GLY A 63 -23.67 2.84 -6.07
C GLY A 63 -22.17 2.63 -6.33
N TYR A 64 -21.67 1.40 -6.20
CA TYR A 64 -20.24 1.07 -6.29
C TYR A 64 -19.41 1.76 -5.21
N CYS A 65 -19.97 2.05 -4.04
CA CYS A 65 -19.23 2.58 -2.88
C CYS A 65 -18.09 1.65 -2.46
N THR A 66 -17.07 2.22 -1.80
CA THR A 66 -15.94 1.44 -1.27
C THR A 66 -16.14 1.16 0.21
N LEU A 67 -16.01 -0.11 0.60
CA LEU A 67 -16.04 -0.53 2.00
C LEU A 67 -14.65 -0.29 2.64
N ASP A 68 -14.48 0.87 3.26
CA ASP A 68 -13.16 1.36 3.74
C ASP A 68 -12.50 0.47 4.81
N ASP A 69 -13.29 -0.28 5.58
CA ASP A 69 -12.77 -1.18 6.62
C ASP A 69 -12.00 -2.39 6.06
N ILE A 70 -12.33 -2.81 4.83
CA ILE A 70 -11.71 -3.95 4.15
C ILE A 70 -10.84 -3.53 2.96
N CYS A 71 -10.95 -2.27 2.50
CA CYS A 71 -10.11 -1.72 1.46
C CYS A 71 -8.62 -1.76 1.87
N ILE A 72 -7.79 -2.41 1.03
CA ILE A 72 -6.33 -2.50 1.23
C ILE A 72 -5.55 -1.39 0.50
N HIS A 73 -6.24 -0.42 -0.10
CA HIS A 73 -5.64 0.74 -0.77
C HIS A 73 -4.69 0.37 -1.94
N CYS A 74 -5.00 -0.70 -2.68
CA CYS A 74 -4.15 -1.18 -3.79
C CYS A 74 -4.30 -0.40 -5.12
N CYS A 75 -5.31 0.46 -5.22
CA CYS A 75 -5.64 1.27 -6.41
C CYS A 75 -6.00 0.49 -7.69
N ALA A 76 -6.22 -0.83 -7.62
CA ALA A 76 -6.56 -1.64 -8.80
C ALA A 76 -7.85 -1.18 -9.47
N CYS A 77 -8.89 -0.89 -8.68
CA CYS A 77 -10.19 -0.41 -9.17
C CYS A 77 -10.13 0.98 -9.82
N ILE A 78 -9.26 1.88 -9.33
CA ILE A 78 -9.01 3.19 -9.95
C ILE A 78 -8.38 2.98 -11.33
N LYS A 79 -7.34 2.15 -11.41
CA LYS A 79 -6.59 1.94 -12.65
C LYS A 79 -7.39 1.20 -13.73
N ALA A 80 -8.26 0.29 -13.32
CA ALA A 80 -9.07 -0.53 -14.22
C ALA A 80 -10.35 0.15 -14.72
N CYS A 81 -10.78 1.24 -14.08
CA CYS A 81 -12.00 1.94 -14.47
C CYS A 81 -11.83 2.60 -15.84
N PRO A 82 -12.61 2.20 -16.87
CA PRO A 82 -12.47 2.76 -18.22
C PRO A 82 -12.88 4.24 -18.28
N GLU A 83 -13.89 4.62 -17.50
CA GLU A 83 -14.39 6.00 -17.44
C GLU A 83 -13.58 6.89 -16.49
N SER A 84 -12.56 6.34 -15.81
CA SER A 84 -11.82 7.03 -14.75
C SER A 84 -12.71 7.60 -13.63
N ALA A 85 -13.91 7.04 -13.45
CA ALA A 85 -14.91 7.50 -12.48
C ALA A 85 -14.52 7.23 -11.02
N ARG A 86 -13.63 6.26 -10.77
CA ARG A 86 -13.08 6.00 -9.43
C ARG A 86 -11.84 6.83 -9.20
N ILE A 87 -11.90 7.79 -8.28
CA ILE A 87 -10.81 8.71 -7.97
C ILE A 87 -10.36 8.59 -6.53
N MET A 88 -9.10 8.95 -6.27
CA MET A 88 -8.61 9.06 -4.89
C MET A 88 -9.32 10.24 -4.22
N LYS A 89 -9.90 9.98 -3.05
CA LYS A 89 -10.56 10.98 -2.22
C LYS A 89 -9.57 12.01 -1.69
N ASP A 90 -10.03 13.24 -1.48
CA ASP A 90 -9.27 14.26 -0.77
C ASP A 90 -9.06 13.87 0.70
N GLY A 91 -7.82 14.02 1.18
CA GLY A 91 -7.46 13.66 2.55
C GLY A 91 -6.04 13.09 2.67
N PRO A 92 -5.80 12.24 3.69
CA PRO A 92 -4.45 11.94 4.17
C PRO A 92 -3.57 11.25 3.12
N PHE A 93 -4.16 10.49 2.19
CA PHE A 93 -3.42 9.83 1.12
C PHE A 93 -2.87 10.82 0.09
N LYS A 94 -3.70 11.74 -0.41
CA LYS A 94 -3.26 12.81 -1.33
C LYS A 94 -2.26 13.75 -0.65
N ASP A 95 -2.50 14.12 0.61
CA ASP A 95 -1.59 14.97 1.38
C ASP A 95 -0.22 14.32 1.57
N THR A 96 -0.21 13.02 1.88
CA THR A 96 1.03 12.26 2.04
C THR A 96 1.76 12.12 0.71
N ALA A 97 1.05 11.86 -0.39
CA ALA A 97 1.65 11.79 -1.72
C ALA A 97 2.29 13.14 -2.12
N ALA A 98 1.59 14.26 -1.91
CA ALA A 98 2.11 15.59 -2.18
C ALA A 98 3.35 15.90 -1.32
N LYS A 99 3.31 15.56 -0.02
CA LYS A 99 4.44 15.74 0.90
C LYS A 99 5.65 14.90 0.51
N LEU A 100 5.45 13.64 0.14
CA LEU A 100 6.52 12.75 -0.32
C LEU A 100 7.11 13.25 -1.63
N HIS A 101 6.29 13.70 -2.57
CA HIS A 101 6.77 14.31 -3.80
C HIS A 101 7.66 15.54 -3.53
N GLN A 102 7.22 16.43 -2.63
CA GLN A 102 7.95 17.64 -2.28
C GLN A 102 9.25 17.36 -1.49
N THR A 103 9.21 16.44 -0.54
CA THR A 103 10.33 16.19 0.40
C THR A 103 11.31 15.12 -0.10
N CYS A 104 10.85 14.21 -0.97
CA CYS A 104 11.58 13.02 -1.40
C CYS A 104 11.56 12.82 -2.92
N GLY A 105 11.36 13.88 -3.70
CA GLY A 105 11.30 13.79 -5.17
C GLY A 105 12.63 13.43 -5.85
N VAL A 106 13.77 13.59 -5.17
CA VAL A 106 15.09 13.20 -5.70
C VAL A 106 15.28 11.69 -5.55
N ARG A 107 15.60 11.02 -6.66
CA ARG A 107 15.98 9.59 -6.67
C ARG A 107 17.19 9.35 -5.78
N LYS A 108 17.08 8.38 -4.87
CA LYS A 108 18.20 7.88 -4.06
C LYS A 108 18.70 6.57 -4.66
N GLU A 109 20.00 6.41 -4.79
CA GLU A 109 20.58 5.16 -5.29
C GLU A 109 20.51 4.06 -4.21
N PRO A 110 20.39 2.77 -4.59
CA PRO A 110 20.33 1.68 -3.63
C PRO A 110 21.64 1.55 -2.82
N GLU A 111 21.50 1.45 -1.50
CA GLU A 111 22.60 1.17 -0.57
C GLU A 111 22.46 -0.26 -0.02
N THR A 112 23.58 -0.93 0.21
CA THR A 112 23.60 -2.29 0.79
C THR A 112 24.20 -2.27 2.18
N PHE A 113 23.55 -2.97 3.11
CA PHE A 113 24.00 -3.09 4.49
C PHE A 113 24.14 -4.58 4.81
N PHE A 114 25.31 -4.98 5.31
CA PHE A 114 25.58 -6.36 5.72
C PHE A 114 25.61 -6.45 7.24
N ALA A 115 25.09 -7.55 7.77
CA ALA A 115 25.21 -7.87 9.18
C ALA A 115 26.70 -7.94 9.56
N GLN A 116 27.07 -7.25 10.63
CA GLN A 116 28.45 -7.31 11.11
C GLN A 116 28.73 -8.73 11.61
N THR A 117 29.68 -9.42 10.97
CA THR A 117 30.06 -10.76 11.37
C THR A 117 30.59 -10.72 12.81
N GLN A 118 29.91 -11.41 13.73
CA GLN A 118 30.44 -11.64 15.08
C GLN A 118 31.78 -12.37 14.90
N LYS A 119 32.85 -11.76 15.42
CA LYS A 119 34.21 -12.31 15.37
C LYS A 119 34.36 -13.44 16.39
#